data_AF-A0A960KME0-F1
#
_entry.id   AF-A0A960KME0-F1
#
_cell.length_a   1.000
_cell.length_b   1.000
_cell.length_c   1.000
_cell.angle_alpha   90.00
_cell.angle_beta   90.00
_cell.angle_gamma   90.00
#
_symmetry.space_group_name_H-M   'P 1'
#
loop_
_entity.id
_entity.type
_entity.pdbx_description
1 polymer ?
#
loop_
_entity_poly.entity_id
_entity_poly.type
_entity_poly.pdbx_seq_one_letter_code
_entity_poly.pdbx_strand_id
1 'polypeptide(L)'
;MITTELKNARIKLRLSQSELARRCGLTQAQVSLIERGKVDPHVSNLVQMGRVLNMELVLVPKSMVGLVQGLQVQEPAQPAYTLDE
;
A
#
# COMPACT_ATOMS: atom_id res chain seq x y z
N MET A 1 5.95 -5.34 -7.84
CA MET A 1 4.77 -5.55 -8.71
C MET A 1 3.61 -5.15 -7.85
N ILE A 2 2.83 -4.13 -8.23
CA ILE A 2 1.93 -3.35 -7.37
C ILE A 2 1.16 -4.14 -6.28
N THR A 3 0.79 -5.39 -6.55
CA THR A 3 0.16 -6.32 -5.62
C THR A 3 1.02 -6.62 -4.37
N THR A 4 2.33 -6.75 -4.52
CA THR A 4 3.30 -6.90 -3.42
C THR A 4 3.34 -5.65 -2.55
N GLU A 5 3.35 -4.46 -3.15
CA GLU A 5 3.36 -3.18 -2.44
C GLU A 5 2.07 -2.99 -1.63
N LEU A 6 0.90 -3.33 -2.20
CA LEU A 6 -0.38 -3.33 -1.47
C LEU A 6 -0.36 -4.29 -0.27
N LYS A 7 0.12 -5.53 -0.46
CA LYS A 7 0.23 -6.51 0.63
C LYS A 7 1.15 -6.01 1.74
N ASN A 8 2.30 -5.44 1.38
CA ASN A 8 3.26 -4.91 2.35
C ASN A 8 2.68 -3.73 3.12
N ALA A 9 2.01 -2.79 2.46
CA ALA A 9 1.32 -1.69 3.11
C ALA A 9 0.24 -2.19 4.08
N ARG A 10 -0.55 -3.21 3.69
CA ARG A 10 -1.54 -3.84 4.57
C ARG A 10 -0.90 -4.40 5.84
N ILE A 11 0.20 -5.12 5.70
CA ILE A 11 0.93 -5.73 6.82
C ILE A 11 1.52 -4.64 7.73
N LYS A 12 2.10 -3.57 7.17
CA LYS A 12 2.60 -2.41 7.94
C LYS A 12 1.51 -1.77 8.79
N LEU A 13 0.28 -1.69 8.27
CA LEU A 13 -0.89 -1.19 8.99
C LEU A 13 -1.56 -2.23 9.91
N ARG A 14 -0.97 -3.44 10.03
CA ARG A 14 -1.48 -4.56 10.84
C ARG A 14 -2.93 -4.96 10.52
N LEU A 15 -3.36 -4.76 9.27
CA LEU A 15 -4.70 -5.14 8.83
C LEU A 15 -4.69 -6.60 8.35
N SER A 16 -5.74 -7.37 8.67
CA SER A 16 -5.97 -8.66 8.02
C SER A 16 -6.51 -8.47 6.59
N GLN A 17 -6.51 -9.52 5.77
CA GLN A 17 -7.13 -9.46 4.44
C GLN A 17 -8.64 -9.19 4.54
N SER A 18 -9.33 -9.76 5.54
CA SER A 18 -10.75 -9.51 5.81
C SER A 18 -11.01 -8.06 6.24
N GLU A 19 -10.11 -7.48 7.04
CA GLU A 19 -10.24 -6.10 7.50
C GLU A 19 -10.08 -5.12 6.34
N LEU A 20 -9.06 -5.33 5.49
CA LEU A 20 -8.88 -4.54 4.28
C LEU A 20 -10.10 -4.68 3.35
N ALA A 21 -10.56 -5.92 3.14
CA ALA A 21 -11.72 -6.20 2.30
C ALA A 21 -12.96 -5.42 2.76
N ARG A 22 -13.28 -5.48 4.07
CA ARG A 22 -14.39 -4.73 4.67
C ARG A 22 -14.28 -3.22 4.43
N ARG A 23 -13.09 -2.65 4.61
CA ARG A 23 -12.85 -1.20 4.41
C ARG A 23 -12.92 -0.78 2.95
N CYS A 24 -12.63 -1.69 2.01
CA CYS A 24 -12.69 -1.44 0.58
C CYS A 24 -14.00 -1.88 -0.09
N GLY A 25 -15.00 -2.38 0.68
CA GLY A 25 -16.21 -2.94 0.07
C GLY A 25 -15.97 -4.18 -0.81
N LEU A 26 -14.90 -4.94 -0.53
CA LEU A 26 -14.52 -6.16 -1.22
C LEU A 26 -14.76 -7.39 -0.33
N THR A 27 -14.66 -8.57 -0.91
CA THR A 27 -14.57 -9.83 -0.15
C THR A 27 -13.13 -10.18 0.20
N GLN A 28 -12.92 -10.93 1.27
CA GLN A 28 -11.58 -11.41 1.64
C GLN A 28 -10.96 -12.25 0.52
N ALA A 29 -11.76 -13.06 -0.17
CA ALA A 29 -11.31 -13.86 -1.32
C ALA A 29 -10.78 -12.99 -2.47
N GLN A 30 -11.48 -11.90 -2.80
CA GLN A 30 -11.02 -10.93 -3.81
C GLN A 30 -9.68 -10.30 -3.41
N VAL A 31 -9.54 -9.83 -2.17
CA VAL A 31 -8.27 -9.28 -1.66
C VAL A 31 -7.16 -10.34 -1.74
N SER A 32 -7.45 -11.59 -1.39
CA SER A 32 -6.49 -12.70 -1.45
C SER A 32 -6.02 -13.01 -2.87
N LEU A 33 -6.94 -12.98 -3.85
CA LEU A 33 -6.60 -13.17 -5.27
C LEU A 33 -5.74 -12.03 -5.80
N ILE A 34 -6.07 -10.78 -5.44
CA ILE A 34 -5.30 -9.58 -5.82
C ILE A 34 -3.89 -9.66 -5.23
N GLU A 35 -3.75 -9.93 -3.92
CA GLU A 35 -2.43 -10.00 -3.26
C GLU A 35 -1.54 -11.13 -3.78
N ARG A 36 -2.12 -12.18 -4.37
CA ARG A 36 -1.39 -13.27 -5.02
C ARG A 36 -1.14 -13.06 -6.50
N GLY A 37 -1.58 -11.93 -7.08
CA GLY A 37 -1.50 -11.65 -8.51
C GLY A 37 -2.28 -12.65 -9.36
N LYS A 38 -3.37 -13.23 -8.82
CA LYS A 38 -4.23 -14.18 -9.52
C LYS A 38 -5.35 -13.51 -10.30
N VAL A 39 -5.61 -12.24 -10.03
CA VAL A 39 -6.58 -11.42 -10.75
C VAL A 39 -6.03 -9.99 -10.85
N ASP A 40 -6.28 -9.34 -11.97
CA ASP A 40 -6.01 -7.93 -12.12
C ASP A 40 -7.14 -7.13 -11.43
N PRO A 41 -6.82 -6.26 -10.46
CA PRO A 41 -7.83 -5.43 -9.83
C PRO A 41 -8.34 -4.38 -10.82
N HIS A 42 -9.65 -4.13 -10.81
CA HIS A 42 -10.19 -2.92 -11.42
C HIS A 42 -9.53 -1.68 -10.82
N VAL A 43 -9.31 -0.65 -11.64
CA VAL A 43 -8.68 0.61 -11.20
C VAL A 43 -9.41 1.21 -9.99
N SER A 44 -10.75 1.13 -9.96
CA SER A 44 -11.56 1.57 -8.81
C SER A 44 -11.18 0.87 -7.51
N ASN A 45 -11.00 -0.45 -7.55
CA ASN A 45 -10.60 -1.25 -6.38
C ASN A 45 -9.18 -0.92 -5.97
N LEU A 46 -8.28 -0.73 -6.93
CA LEU A 46 -6.90 -0.34 -6.67
C LEU A 46 -6.81 1.03 -5.97
N VAL A 47 -7.59 2.02 -6.43
CA VAL A 47 -7.69 3.35 -5.81
C VAL A 47 -8.25 3.25 -4.38
N GLN A 48 -9.33 2.49 -4.17
CA GLN A 48 -9.91 2.31 -2.83
C GLN A 48 -8.96 1.60 -1.88
N MET A 49 -8.28 0.54 -2.34
CA MET A 49 -7.25 -0.15 -1.56
C MET A 49 -6.11 0.80 -1.22
N GLY A 50 -5.63 1.60 -2.19
CA GLY A 50 -4.61 2.62 -1.95
C GLY A 50 -5.00 3.54 -0.80
N ARG A 51 -6.19 4.14 -0.85
CA ARG A 51 -6.66 5.08 0.18
C ARG A 51 -6.76 4.46 1.57
N VAL A 52 -7.31 3.26 1.68
CA VAL A 52 -7.36 2.53 2.97
C VAL A 52 -5.96 2.22 3.49
N LEU A 53 -5.02 1.99 2.59
CA LEU A 53 -3.61 1.72 2.90
C LEU A 53 -2.75 3.00 3.02
N ASN A 54 -3.37 4.18 3.12
CA ASN A 54 -2.70 5.47 3.20
C ASN A 54 -1.75 5.76 2.01
N MET A 55 -2.18 5.37 0.81
CA MET A 55 -1.51 5.61 -0.46
C MET A 55 -2.48 6.28 -1.43
N GLU A 56 -1.97 7.05 -2.39
CA GLU A 56 -2.78 7.66 -3.43
C GLU A 56 -2.26 7.25 -4.81
N LEU A 57 -3.18 6.94 -5.73
CA LEU A 57 -2.83 6.60 -7.10
C LEU A 57 -2.79 7.88 -7.93
N VAL A 58 -1.59 8.26 -8.35
CA VAL A 58 -1.37 9.48 -9.14
C VAL A 58 -0.85 9.14 -10.53
N LEU A 59 -1.32 9.89 -11.53
CA LEU A 59 -0.75 9.88 -12.86
C LEU A 59 0.37 10.93 -12.91
N VAL A 60 1.53 10.52 -13.42
CA VAL A 60 2.68 11.38 -13.58
C VAL A 60 3.12 11.39 -15.04
N PRO A 61 3.59 12.53 -15.59
CA PRO A 61 4.18 12.56 -16.93
C PRO A 61 5.33 11.56 -17.03
N LYS A 62 5.43 10.83 -18.16
CA LYS A 62 6.47 9.80 -18.35
C LYS A 62 7.89 10.34 -18.16
N SER A 63 8.15 11.59 -18.56
CA SER A 63 9.43 12.27 -18.39
C SER A 63 9.83 12.48 -16.92
N MET A 64 8.88 12.43 -15.98
CA MET A 64 9.11 12.65 -14.56
C MET A 64 9.19 11.36 -13.74
N VAL A 65 9.01 10.18 -14.35
CA VAL A 65 8.97 8.90 -13.63
C VAL A 65 10.25 8.65 -12.81
N GLY A 66 11.42 8.94 -13.38
CA GLY A 66 12.70 8.77 -12.68
C GLY A 66 12.84 9.67 -11.45
N LEU A 67 12.33 10.92 -11.53
CA LEU A 67 12.32 11.84 -10.38
C LEU A 67 11.43 11.30 -9.26
N VAL A 68 10.23 10.82 -9.58
CA VAL A 68 9.29 10.29 -8.58
C VAL A 68 9.83 9.02 -7.93
N GLN A 69 10.47 8.13 -8.69
CA GLN A 69 11.11 6.91 -8.16
C GLN A 69 12.31 7.22 -7.25
N GLY A 70 12.99 8.36 -7.46
CA GLY A 70 14.10 8.81 -6.64
C GLY A 70 13.69 9.50 -5.34
N LEU A 71 12.40 9.79 -5.12
CA LEU A 71 11.92 10.39 -3.87
C LEU A 71 12.05 9.36 -2.74
N GLN A 72 12.98 9.60 -1.81
CA GLN A 72 13.10 8.83 -0.57
C GLN A 72 12.43 9.61 0.57
N VAL A 73 11.51 8.94 1.28
CA VAL A 73 11.03 9.44 2.57
C VAL A 73 12.14 9.14 3.58
N GLN A 74 12.78 10.19 4.12
CA GLN A 74 13.65 10.04 5.28
C GLN A 74 12.76 9.73 6.48
N GLU A 75 12.87 8.52 7.05
CA GLU A 75 12.31 8.28 8.38
C GLU A 75 13.06 9.18 9.37
N PRO A 76 12.36 9.88 10.29
CA PRO A 76 13.04 10.65 11.31
C PRO A 76 13.98 9.73 12.07
N ALA A 77 15.24 10.14 12.23
CA ALA A 77 16.25 9.37 12.93
C ALA A 77 15.70 8.92 14.29
N GLN A 78 15.71 7.60 14.53
CA GLN A 78 15.35 7.06 15.84
C GLN A 78 16.27 7.72 16.88
N PRO A 79 15.72 8.38 17.92
CA PRO A 79 16.56 9.06 18.91
C PRO A 79 17.49 8.04 19.57
N ALA A 80 18.77 8.38 19.63
CA ALA A 80 19.86 7.50 20.10
C ALA A 80 19.83 7.22 21.62
N TYR A 81 18.79 7.65 22.31
CA TYR A 81 18.61 7.42 23.74
C TYR A 81 17.27 6.75 23.98
N THR A 82 17.34 5.51 24.44
CA THR A 82 16.29 4.91 25.26
C THR A 82 16.54 5.43 26.67
N LEU A 83 15.56 6.11 27.28
CA LEU A 83 15.64 6.40 28.71
C LEU A 83 15.52 5.04 29.42
N ASP A 84 16.61 4.56 29.98
CA ASP A 84 16.60 3.42 30.89
C ASP A 84 15.86 3.88 32.17
N GLU A 85 14.71 3.27 32.46
CA GLU A 85 14.00 3.38 33.75
C GLU A 85 14.68 2.54 34.84
#